data_AF-A0A522Q602-F1
#
_entry.id   AF-A0A522Q602-F1
#
_cell.length_a   1.000
_cell.length_b   1.000
_cell.length_c   1.000
_cell.angle_alpha   90.00
_cell.angle_beta   90.00
_cell.angle_gamma   90.00
#
_symmetry.space_group_name_H-M   'P 1'
#
loop_
_entity.id
_entity.type
_entity.pdbx_description
1 polymer ?
#
loop_
_entity_poly.entity_id
_entity_poly.type
_entity_poly.pdbx_seq_one_letter_code
_entity_poly.pdbx_strand_id
1 'polypeptide(L)'
;MKTIRVLATLAGLSLVLLTVGAIRARGQFEEPFQFAGKFTLPVEAQWGKLTLPAGEYTLDYGKLERDGPRLVFVEGTAKGSPYGMILAGPAGNTSRTTNTILCVREGSTLIVRLLDMPAIGESVAFPIPRGAKVVAHNGKRGGYTQLAEAPMLIQRIPVTRIAK
;
A
#
# COMPACT_ATOMS: atom_id res chain seq x y z
N MET A 1 -23.03 -49.00 55.23
CA MET A 1 -23.18 -47.77 56.06
C MET A 1 -21.94 -46.89 55.85
N LYS A 2 -22.16 -45.60 55.51
CA LYS A 2 -21.31 -44.42 55.81
C LYS A 2 -19.93 -44.37 55.12
N THR A 3 -19.49 -43.31 54.43
CA THR A 3 -20.06 -41.99 54.12
C THR A 3 -19.19 -41.38 53.01
N ILE A 4 -19.83 -40.96 51.92
CA ILE A 4 -19.23 -40.15 50.86
C ILE A 4 -19.07 -38.73 51.40
N ARG A 5 -17.89 -38.13 51.29
CA ARG A 5 -17.73 -36.68 51.42
C ARG A 5 -17.36 -36.12 50.06
N VAL A 6 -18.40 -35.64 49.39
CA VAL A 6 -18.37 -34.73 48.25
C VAL A 6 -17.69 -33.44 48.71
N LEU A 7 -16.59 -33.08 48.05
CA LEU A 7 -16.08 -31.71 48.09
C LEU A 7 -16.35 -31.08 46.72
N ALA A 8 -17.50 -30.41 46.66
CA ALA A 8 -17.88 -29.53 45.56
C ALA A 8 -17.22 -28.17 45.77
N THR A 9 -16.50 -27.69 44.76
CA THR A 9 -16.11 -26.29 44.46
C THR A 9 -14.93 -26.39 43.47
N LEU A 10 -14.87 -25.76 42.31
CA LEU A 10 -15.45 -24.50 41.87
C LEU A 10 -15.37 -24.51 40.34
N ALA A 11 -16.49 -24.24 39.66
CA ALA A 11 -16.50 -23.95 38.23
C ALA A 11 -15.85 -22.58 38.01
N GLY A 12 -14.59 -22.57 37.58
CA GLY A 12 -13.87 -21.38 37.14
C GLY A 12 -13.84 -21.35 35.61
N LEU A 13 -14.90 -20.81 35.02
CA LEU A 13 -15.00 -20.48 33.60
C LEU A 13 -13.94 -19.43 33.26
N SER A 14 -12.90 -19.80 32.52
CA SER A 14 -11.93 -18.84 31.97
C SER A 14 -11.61 -19.21 30.53
N LEU A 15 -12.53 -18.88 29.63
CA LEU A 15 -12.28 -18.86 28.20
C LEU A 15 -11.56 -17.55 27.87
N VAL A 16 -10.24 -17.51 28.11
CA VAL A 16 -9.40 -16.43 27.59
C VAL A 16 -9.24 -16.68 26.09
N LEU A 17 -9.98 -15.93 25.29
CA LEU A 17 -9.74 -15.78 23.87
C LEU A 17 -8.36 -15.14 23.69
N LEU A 18 -7.35 -15.97 23.45
CA LEU A 18 -6.07 -15.55 22.89
C LEU A 18 -6.32 -15.11 21.45
N THR A 19 -6.71 -13.85 21.26
CA THR A 19 -6.59 -13.20 19.96
C THR A 19 -5.10 -13.09 19.68
N VAL A 20 -4.57 -14.01 18.87
CA VAL A 20 -3.24 -13.90 18.29
C VAL A 20 -3.28 -12.72 17.32
N GLY A 21 -3.11 -11.52 17.84
CA GLY A 21 -2.65 -10.40 17.04
C GLY A 21 -1.25 -10.77 16.59
N ALA A 22 -1.06 -10.98 15.30
CA ALA A 22 0.27 -11.15 14.72
C ALA A 22 1.03 -9.83 14.86
N ILE A 23 1.53 -9.56 16.06
CA ILE A 23 2.57 -8.55 16.27
C ILE A 23 3.81 -9.17 15.67
N ARG A 24 4.05 -8.89 14.38
CA ARG A 24 5.38 -9.10 13.80
C ARG A 24 6.33 -8.23 14.62
N ALA A 25 7.17 -8.86 15.42
CA ALA A 25 8.31 -8.20 16.03
C ALA A 25 9.17 -7.63 14.90
N ARG A 26 9.02 -6.33 14.60
CA ARG A 26 10.01 -5.60 13.84
C ARG A 26 11.22 -5.50 14.76
N GLY A 27 12.25 -6.32 14.47
CA GLY A 27 13.53 -6.26 15.18
C GLY A 27 14.05 -4.82 15.17
N GLN A 28 14.72 -4.42 16.25
CA GLN A 28 15.31 -3.10 16.44
C GLN A 28 16.39 -2.83 15.38
N PHE A 29 15.96 -2.45 14.18
CA PHE A 29 16.79 -1.74 13.23
C PHE A 29 16.38 -0.27 13.35
N GLU A 30 17.34 0.63 13.53
CA GLU A 30 17.11 2.07 13.31
C GLU A 30 16.42 2.21 11.95
N GLU A 31 15.18 2.67 11.99
CA GLU A 31 14.17 2.41 10.96
C GLU A 31 14.65 2.82 9.55
N PRO A 32 14.98 1.87 8.64
CA PRO A 32 15.40 2.21 7.26
C PRO A 32 14.27 2.88 6.46
N PHE A 33 13.03 2.80 6.96
CA PHE A 33 11.82 3.28 6.33
C PHE A 33 11.32 4.57 6.99
N GLN A 34 11.46 5.67 6.25
CA GLN A 34 11.11 7.04 6.64
C GLN A 34 9.60 7.29 6.58
N PHE A 35 8.86 6.51 5.79
CA PHE A 35 7.42 6.63 5.66
C PHE A 35 6.74 5.26 5.68
N ALA A 36 5.60 5.18 6.36
CA ALA A 36 4.72 4.02 6.36
C ALA A 36 3.27 4.48 6.18
N GLY A 37 2.49 3.72 5.43
CA GLY A 37 1.12 4.10 5.09
C GLY A 37 0.18 2.92 4.83
N LYS A 38 -1.12 3.21 4.85
CA LYS A 38 -2.20 2.31 4.44
C LYS A 38 -2.99 2.92 3.30
N PHE A 39 -3.44 2.11 2.36
CA PHE A 39 -4.29 2.54 1.25
C PHE A 39 -5.16 1.40 0.75
N THR A 40 -6.19 1.75 -0.02
CA THR A 40 -7.11 0.80 -0.63
C THR A 40 -7.10 0.98 -2.15
N LEU A 41 -6.80 -0.08 -2.88
CA LEU A 41 -6.94 -0.12 -4.33
C LEU A 41 -8.39 -0.48 -4.69
N PRO A 42 -9.11 0.37 -5.44
CA PRO A 42 -10.50 0.10 -5.81
C PRO A 42 -10.63 -0.89 -6.99
N VAL A 43 -9.57 -1.04 -7.77
CA VAL A 43 -9.43 -1.98 -8.89
C VAL A 43 -7.99 -2.46 -8.94
N GLU A 44 -7.69 -3.41 -9.82
CA GLU A 44 -6.32 -3.83 -10.07
C GLU A 44 -5.41 -2.65 -10.46
N ALA A 45 -4.20 -2.62 -9.91
CA ALA A 45 -3.18 -1.65 -10.23
C ALA A 45 -1.83 -2.32 -10.57
N GLN A 46 -1.15 -1.80 -11.58
CA GLN A 46 0.25 -2.07 -11.85
C GLN A 46 1.14 -1.05 -11.15
N TRP A 47 2.12 -1.53 -10.40
CA TRP A 47 3.14 -0.69 -9.78
C TRP A 47 4.52 -1.25 -10.10
N GLY A 48 5.21 -0.60 -11.04
CA GLY A 48 6.45 -1.14 -11.61
C GLY A 48 6.19 -2.46 -12.33
N LYS A 49 6.72 -3.57 -11.80
CA LYS A 49 6.50 -4.92 -12.32
C LYS A 49 5.46 -5.73 -11.53
N LEU A 50 4.88 -5.15 -10.48
CA LEU A 50 3.90 -5.81 -9.63
C LEU A 50 2.48 -5.55 -10.15
N THR A 51 1.68 -6.61 -10.18
CA THR A 51 0.22 -6.51 -10.34
C THR A 51 -0.41 -6.68 -8.96
N LEU A 52 -1.14 -5.65 -8.53
CA LEU A 52 -1.79 -5.58 -7.24
C LEU A 52 -3.31 -5.62 -7.47
N PRO A 53 -4.02 -6.68 -7.05
CA PRO A 53 -5.48 -6.72 -7.11
C PRO A 53 -6.15 -5.60 -6.31
N ALA A 54 -7.46 -5.45 -6.49
CA ALA A 54 -8.25 -4.60 -5.59
C ALA A 54 -8.17 -5.11 -4.15
N GLY A 55 -8.07 -4.21 -3.18
CA GLY A 55 -7.95 -4.58 -1.78
C GLY A 55 -7.21 -3.56 -0.92
N GLU A 56 -6.97 -3.94 0.32
CA GLU A 56 -6.27 -3.13 1.31
C GLU A 56 -4.78 -3.49 1.36
N TYR A 57 -3.96 -2.45 1.48
CA TYR A 57 -2.51 -2.55 1.44
C TYR A 57 -1.86 -1.67 2.49
N THR A 58 -0.70 -2.12 2.98
CA THR A 58 0.29 -1.28 3.66
C THR A 58 1.47 -1.04 2.75
N LEU A 59 2.15 0.09 2.94
CA LEU A 59 3.43 0.35 2.34
C LEU A 59 4.45 0.88 3.34
N ASP A 60 5.72 0.55 3.12
CA ASP A 60 6.88 1.13 3.78
C ASP A 60 7.81 1.71 2.69
N TYR A 61 8.30 2.93 2.90
CA TYR A 61 9.19 3.64 1.99
C TYR A 61 10.45 4.11 2.69
N GLY A 62 11.60 3.92 2.04
CA GLY A 62 12.90 4.38 2.53
C GLY A 62 14.07 3.72 1.80
N LYS A 63 15.22 3.67 2.48
CA LYS A 63 16.45 3.08 1.94
C LYS A 63 16.92 1.96 2.87
N LEU A 64 17.36 0.83 2.32
CA LEU A 64 17.91 -0.26 3.14
C LEU A 64 19.27 0.08 3.74
N GLU A 65 20.01 0.98 3.11
CA GLU A 65 21.33 1.46 3.53
C GLU A 65 21.40 2.98 3.32
N ARG A 66 22.31 3.68 4.00
CA ARG A 66 22.41 5.16 3.98
C ARG A 66 22.41 5.75 2.56
N ASP A 67 23.19 5.14 1.67
CA ASP A 67 23.36 5.55 0.28
C ASP A 67 22.70 4.58 -0.73
N GLY A 68 21.88 3.66 -0.22
CA GLY A 68 21.17 2.67 -1.01
C GLY A 68 20.02 3.25 -1.84
N PRO A 69 19.48 2.46 -2.79
CA PRO A 69 18.33 2.86 -3.56
C PRO A 69 17.11 3.07 -2.65
N ARG A 70 16.22 3.97 -3.08
CA ARG A 70 14.91 4.14 -2.46
C ARG A 70 13.97 3.04 -2.93
N LEU A 71 13.28 2.44 -1.98
CA LEU A 71 12.40 1.31 -2.22
C LEU A 71 11.03 1.59 -1.61
N VAL A 72 10.00 1.06 -2.27
CA VAL A 72 8.66 0.92 -1.70
C VAL A 72 8.40 -0.57 -1.53
N PHE A 73 8.13 -0.99 -0.30
CA PHE A 73 7.58 -2.29 0.02
C PHE A 73 6.07 -2.16 0.10
N VAL A 74 5.33 -3.04 -0.59
CA VAL A 74 3.87 -3.09 -0.57
C VAL A 74 3.44 -4.47 -0.12
N GLU A 75 2.54 -4.53 0.84
CA GLU A 75 1.99 -5.77 1.40
C GLU A 75 0.47 -5.67 1.43
N GLY A 76 -0.23 -6.63 0.84
CA GLY A 76 -1.68 -6.73 1.00
C GLY A 76 -2.07 -7.34 2.34
N THR A 77 -3.17 -6.89 2.91
CA THR A 77 -3.55 -7.26 4.29
C THR A 77 -4.27 -8.61 4.40
N ALA A 78 -4.84 -9.12 3.31
CA ALA A 78 -5.55 -10.39 3.30
C ALA A 78 -4.60 -11.58 3.16
N LYS A 79 -5.04 -12.75 3.63
CA LYS A 79 -4.26 -13.99 3.53
C LYS A 79 -4.04 -14.35 2.06
N GLY A 80 -2.78 -14.57 1.67
CA GLY A 80 -2.41 -14.87 0.29
C GLY A 80 -2.34 -13.64 -0.62
N SER A 81 -2.50 -12.43 -0.07
CA SER A 81 -2.30 -11.20 -0.83
C SER A 81 -0.84 -11.03 -1.28
N PRO A 82 -0.61 -10.31 -2.39
CA PRO A 82 0.75 -10.07 -2.87
C PRO A 82 1.56 -9.22 -1.89
N TYR A 83 2.85 -9.52 -1.85
CA TYR A 83 3.89 -8.72 -1.24
C TYR A 83 4.97 -8.48 -2.29
N GLY A 84 5.50 -7.26 -2.34
CA GLY A 84 6.58 -6.96 -3.27
C GLY A 84 7.34 -5.69 -2.98
N MET A 85 8.50 -5.61 -3.61
CA MET A 85 9.43 -4.49 -3.52
C MET A 85 9.51 -3.79 -4.87
N ILE A 86 9.41 -2.47 -4.85
CA ILE A 86 9.44 -1.62 -6.05
C ILE A 86 10.59 -0.64 -5.90
N LEU A 87 11.44 -0.56 -6.92
CA LEU A 87 12.46 0.48 -7.02
C LEU A 87 11.77 1.83 -7.29
N ALA A 88 11.97 2.78 -6.38
CA ALA A 88 11.49 4.15 -6.56
C ALA A 88 12.44 4.93 -7.47
N GLY A 89 11.90 5.86 -8.25
CA GLY A 89 12.70 6.84 -8.96
C GLY A 89 13.41 7.81 -8.00
N PRO A 90 14.17 8.78 -8.53
CA PRO A 90 14.74 9.85 -7.73
C PRO A 90 13.67 10.57 -6.91
N ALA A 91 13.98 10.89 -5.65
CA ALA A 91 13.09 11.71 -4.84
C ALA A 91 13.16 13.17 -5.30
N GLY A 92 12.00 13.75 -5.53
CA GLY A 92 11.78 15.17 -5.65
C GLY A 92 11.10 15.73 -4.40
N ASN A 93 10.95 17.05 -4.38
CA ASN A 93 10.18 17.74 -3.35
C ASN A 93 8.69 17.77 -3.74
N THR A 94 7.81 17.84 -2.75
CA THR A 94 6.36 18.01 -2.99
C THR A 94 5.80 19.19 -2.20
N SER A 95 4.90 19.94 -2.83
CA SER A 95 4.08 20.99 -2.21
C SER A 95 2.67 20.52 -1.89
N ARG A 96 2.38 19.22 -2.08
CA ARG A 96 1.09 18.62 -1.72
C ARG A 96 0.89 18.68 -0.21
N THR A 97 -0.36 18.64 0.22
CA THR A 97 -0.74 18.65 1.64
C THR A 97 -1.13 17.27 2.17
N THR A 98 -1.42 16.33 1.27
CA THR A 98 -1.91 14.98 1.60
C THR A 98 -1.01 13.91 1.00
N ASN A 99 -0.79 12.82 1.73
CA ASN A 99 -0.10 11.66 1.17
C ASN A 99 -1.02 10.93 0.19
N THR A 100 -0.55 10.73 -1.04
CA THR A 100 -1.37 10.15 -2.11
C THR A 100 -0.54 9.32 -3.07
N ILE A 101 -1.15 8.23 -3.55
CA ILE A 101 -0.67 7.52 -4.74
C ILE A 101 -1.41 8.12 -5.94
N LEU A 102 -0.66 8.62 -6.92
CA LEU A 102 -1.21 9.06 -8.19
C LEU A 102 -1.14 7.90 -9.18
N CYS A 103 -2.32 7.50 -9.64
CA CYS A 103 -2.50 6.51 -10.67
C CYS A 103 -2.97 7.17 -11.97
N VAL A 104 -2.59 6.57 -13.09
CA VAL A 104 -3.21 6.86 -14.38
C VAL A 104 -3.91 5.62 -14.88
N ARG A 105 -5.11 5.78 -15.45
CA ARG A 105 -5.94 4.69 -15.93
C ARG A 105 -5.50 4.24 -17.32
N GLU A 106 -5.38 2.94 -17.50
CA GLU A 106 -5.26 2.25 -18.78
C GLU A 106 -6.33 1.16 -18.85
N GLY A 107 -7.39 1.39 -19.62
CA GLY A 107 -8.55 0.50 -19.64
C GLY A 107 -9.17 0.33 -18.24
N SER A 108 -9.24 -0.91 -17.76
CA SER A 108 -9.75 -1.27 -16.43
C SER A 108 -8.69 -1.21 -15.32
N THR A 109 -7.41 -1.05 -15.67
CA THR A 109 -6.28 -1.16 -14.74
C THR A 109 -5.72 0.22 -14.41
N LEU A 110 -5.28 0.39 -13.17
CA LEU A 110 -4.55 1.58 -12.74
C LEU A 110 -3.04 1.37 -12.91
N ILE A 111 -2.31 2.40 -13.32
CA ILE A 111 -0.85 2.39 -13.33
C ILE A 111 -0.37 3.41 -12.31
N VAL A 112 0.35 2.96 -11.29
CA VAL A 112 0.93 3.85 -10.29
C VAL A 112 2.09 4.64 -10.91
N ARG A 113 2.01 5.97 -10.82
CA ARG A 113 2.99 6.89 -11.41
C ARG A 113 3.74 7.73 -10.40
N LEU A 114 3.13 8.01 -9.25
CA LEU A 114 3.73 8.85 -8.22
C LEU A 114 3.28 8.37 -6.84
N LEU A 115 4.18 8.48 -5.87
CA LEU A 115 3.86 8.44 -4.45
C LEU A 115 4.28 9.78 -3.85
N ASP A 116 3.29 10.61 -3.54
CA ASP A 116 3.46 11.87 -2.82
C ASP A 116 3.39 11.62 -1.32
N MET A 117 4.45 12.01 -0.59
CA MET A 117 4.58 11.84 0.86
C MET A 117 4.98 13.16 1.52
N PRO A 118 4.11 14.20 1.49
CA PRO A 118 4.41 15.49 2.12
C PRO A 118 4.69 15.39 3.62
N ALA A 119 4.23 14.32 4.29
CA ALA A 119 4.59 14.03 5.68
C ALA A 119 6.11 13.88 5.93
N ILE A 120 6.89 13.62 4.88
CA ILE A 120 8.36 13.60 4.89
C ILE A 120 8.96 14.55 3.83
N GLY A 121 8.15 15.39 3.21
CA GLY A 121 8.59 16.36 2.18
C GLY A 121 8.98 15.76 0.82
N GLU A 122 8.83 14.45 0.61
CA GLU A 122 9.29 13.77 -0.60
C GLU A 122 8.15 13.38 -1.57
N SER A 123 8.49 13.27 -2.84
CA SER A 123 7.69 12.63 -3.88
C SER A 123 8.56 11.80 -4.80
N VAL A 124 8.11 10.59 -5.12
CA VAL A 124 8.85 9.65 -5.98
C VAL A 124 8.00 9.19 -7.15
N ALA A 125 8.60 9.26 -8.34
CA ALA A 125 7.96 8.84 -9.58
C ALA A 125 8.29 7.40 -9.95
N PHE A 126 7.37 6.74 -10.64
CA PHE A 126 7.52 5.39 -11.16
C PHE A 126 7.39 5.38 -12.68
N PRO A 127 8.23 4.59 -13.39
CA PRO A 127 8.15 4.47 -14.83
C PRO A 127 6.84 3.79 -15.26
N ILE A 128 6.36 4.13 -16.45
CA ILE A 128 5.26 3.39 -17.08
C ILE A 128 5.78 1.99 -17.44
N PRO A 129 5.04 0.91 -17.14
CA PRO A 129 5.36 -0.43 -17.64
C PRO A 129 5.49 -0.43 -19.17
N ARG A 130 6.49 -1.15 -19.70
CA ARG A 130 6.70 -1.24 -21.15
C ARG A 130 5.48 -1.90 -21.81
N GLY A 131 4.93 -1.26 -22.82
CA GLY A 131 3.75 -1.76 -23.56
C GLY A 131 2.42 -1.14 -23.13
N ALA A 132 2.36 -0.44 -21.99
CA ALA A 132 1.19 0.31 -21.58
C ALA A 132 0.99 1.54 -22.50
N LYS A 133 -0.16 1.61 -23.17
CA LYS A 133 -0.64 2.76 -23.93
C LYS A 133 -1.63 3.52 -23.08
N VAL A 134 -1.16 4.58 -22.43
CA VAL A 134 -2.05 5.50 -21.71
C VAL A 134 -2.75 6.40 -22.72
N VAL A 135 -3.87 5.92 -23.28
CA VAL A 135 -4.68 6.64 -24.27
C VAL A 135 -6.08 6.90 -23.74
N ALA A 136 -6.54 8.16 -23.80
CA ALA A 136 -7.95 8.47 -23.68
C ALA A 136 -8.63 8.24 -25.02
N HIS A 137 -9.71 7.45 -25.03
CA HIS A 137 -10.55 7.28 -26.21
C HIS A 137 -11.61 8.38 -26.23
N ASN A 138 -11.56 9.26 -27.23
CA ASN A 138 -12.57 10.29 -27.42
C ASN A 138 -13.71 9.72 -28.27
N GLY A 139 -14.87 9.49 -27.67
CA GLY A 139 -16.03 8.88 -28.33
C GLY A 139 -16.69 9.73 -29.42
N LYS A 140 -16.21 10.95 -29.72
CA LYS A 140 -16.88 11.85 -30.68
C LYS A 140 -16.19 12.11 -32.00
N ARG A 141 -14.94 11.66 -32.21
CA ARG A 141 -14.20 11.69 -33.50
C ARG A 141 -12.93 10.88 -33.21
N GLY A 142 -12.62 9.88 -34.04
CA GLY A 142 -11.56 8.87 -33.81
C GLY A 142 -10.10 9.38 -33.72
N GLY A 143 -9.85 10.43 -32.95
CA GLY A 143 -8.54 10.97 -32.63
C GLY A 143 -8.11 10.58 -31.22
N TYR A 144 -6.83 10.25 -31.07
CA TYR A 144 -6.19 10.04 -29.78
C TYR A 144 -6.01 11.38 -29.07
N THR A 145 -6.47 11.48 -27.82
CA THR A 145 -6.32 12.70 -27.00
C THR A 145 -5.08 12.56 -26.13
N GLN A 146 -4.25 13.61 -26.04
CA GLN A 146 -3.06 13.62 -25.19
C GLN A 146 -3.44 13.58 -23.70
N LEU A 147 -2.55 13.00 -22.88
CA LEU A 147 -2.72 12.80 -21.43
C LEU A 147 -3.09 14.05 -20.64
N ALA A 148 -2.75 15.23 -21.14
CA ALA A 148 -3.05 16.51 -20.49
C ALA A 148 -4.53 16.92 -20.59
N GLU A 149 -5.31 16.32 -21.49
CA GLU A 149 -6.64 16.84 -21.87
C GLU A 149 -7.83 16.05 -21.27
N ALA A 150 -7.61 14.90 -20.61
CA ALA A 150 -8.69 14.06 -20.08
C ALA A 150 -8.63 13.88 -18.54
N PRO A 151 -9.39 14.66 -17.75
CA PRO A 151 -9.42 14.55 -16.28
C PRO A 151 -9.85 13.16 -15.75
N MET A 152 -10.52 12.34 -16.57
CA MET A 152 -10.94 10.97 -16.20
C MET A 152 -9.78 9.96 -16.11
N LEU A 153 -8.57 10.31 -16.57
CA LEU A 153 -7.43 9.39 -16.57
C LEU A 153 -6.69 9.36 -15.24
N ILE A 154 -6.70 10.44 -14.45
CA ILE A 154 -5.89 10.55 -13.24
C ILE A 154 -6.73 10.22 -12.01
N GLN A 155 -6.29 9.20 -11.28
CA GLN A 155 -6.91 8.81 -10.02
C GLN A 155 -5.91 9.02 -8.87
N ARG A 156 -6.38 9.63 -7.79
CA ARG A 156 -5.58 9.81 -6.56
C ARG A 156 -6.14 8.90 -5.49
N ILE A 157 -5.28 8.05 -4.95
CA ILE A 157 -5.61 7.13 -3.87
C ILE A 157 -5.01 7.72 -2.59
N PRO A 158 -5.83 8.04 -1.58
CA PRO A 158 -5.32 8.57 -0.32
C PRO A 158 -4.47 7.52 0.40
N VAL A 159 -3.39 7.98 1.04
CA VAL A 159 -2.55 7.15 1.90
C VAL A 159 -2.64 7.66 3.33
N THR A 160 -3.18 6.84 4.22
CA THR A 160 -3.22 7.14 5.65
C THR A 160 -1.88 6.77 6.27
N ARG A 161 -1.18 7.75 6.85
CA ARG A 161 0.10 7.51 7.52
C ARG A 161 -0.09 6.59 8.72
N ILE A 162 0.78 5.59 8.84
CA ILE A 162 0.88 4.77 10.05
C ILE A 162 1.88 5.48 10.96
N ALA A 163 1.45 5.86 12.16
CA ALA A 163 2.37 6.30 13.20
C ALA A 163 3.23 5.11 13.62
N LYS A 164 4.55 5.31 13.64
CA LYS A 164 5.49 4.41 14.30
C LYS A 164 5.71 4.94 15.71
#